data_AF-A0A5D0TUK5-F1
#
_entry.id   AF-A0A5D0TUK5-F1
#
_cell.length_a   1.000
_cell.length_b   1.000
_cell.length_c   1.000
_cell.angle_alpha   90.00
_cell.angle_beta   90.00
_cell.angle_gamma   90.00
#
_symmetry.space_group_name_H-M   'P 1'
#
loop_
_entity.id
_entity.type
_entity.pdbx_description
1 polymer ?
#
loop_
_entity_poly.entity_id
_entity_poly.type
_entity_poly.pdbx_seq_one_letter_code
_entity_poly.pdbx_strand_id
1 'polypeptide(L)' 'MVPFAEAAEITTLSPATLRWLRHRGEGPPFFRLHRRLVVWESELYDWIAEQAAKE' A
#
# COMPACT_ATOMS: atom_id res chain seq x y z
N MET A 1 -4.84 -2.50 10.75
CA MET A 1 -4.65 -1.19 10.09
C MET A 1 -3.16 -0.95 10.04
N VAL A 2 -2.62 -0.72 8.85
CA VAL A 2 -1.18 -0.66 8.60
C VAL A 2 -0.78 0.77 8.20
N PRO A 3 0.14 1.43 8.92
CA PRO A 3 0.73 2.69 8.52
C PRO A 3 1.56 2.57 7.23
N PHE A 4 1.71 3.68 6.50
CA PHE A 4 2.46 3.70 5.24
C PHE A 4 3.89 3.13 5.34
N ALA A 5 4.61 3.39 6.44
CA ALA A 5 5.97 2.89 6.63
C ALA A 5 5.98 1.35 6.75
N GLU A 6 5.08 0.80 7.56
CA GLU A 6 4.94 -0.64 7.75
C GLU A 6 4.43 -1.33 6.48
N ALA A 7 3.53 -0.69 5.73
CA ALA A 7 3.09 -1.21 4.43
C ALA A 7 4.25 -1.32 3.42
N ALA A 8 5.24 -0.44 3.49
CA ALA A 8 6.46 -0.53 2.67
C ALA A 8 7.33 -1.74 3.04
N GLU A 9 7.43 -2.03 4.33
CA GLU A 9 8.14 -3.22 4.82
C GLU A 9 7.42 -4.50 4.40
N ILE A 10 6.10 -4.58 4.59
CA ILE A 10 5.29 -5.77 4.22
C ILE A 10 5.37 -6.07 2.72
N THR A 11 5.26 -5.04 1.88
CA THR A 11 5.31 -5.20 0.43
C THR A 11 6.73 -5.39 -0.12
N THR A 12 7.76 -5.26 0.73
CA THR A 12 9.19 -5.23 0.31
C THR A 12 9.46 -4.15 -0.75
N LEU A 13 8.64 -3.09 -0.80
CA LEU A 13 8.79 -1.97 -1.72
C LEU A 13 9.42 -0.77 -1.01
N SER A 14 10.21 0.02 -1.75
CA SER A 14 10.69 1.27 -1.20
C SER A 14 9.52 2.23 -0.92
N PRO A 15 9.59 3.07 0.14
CA PRO A 15 8.57 4.10 0.39
C PRO A 15 8.37 5.07 -0.79
N ALA A 16 9.40 5.28 -1.61
CA ALA A 16 9.32 6.09 -2.82
C ALA A 16 8.49 5.39 -3.91
N THR A 17 8.71 4.09 -4.12
CA THR A 17 7.93 3.26 -5.06
C THR A 17 6.46 3.24 -4.68
N LEU A 18 6.14 2.96 -3.42
CA LEU A 18 4.75 2.97 -2.95
C LEU A 18 4.08 4.34 -3.09
N ARG A 19 4.84 5.43 -2.86
CA ARG A 19 4.32 6.79 -3.05
C ARG A 19 4.01 7.06 -4.52
N TRP A 20 4.88 6.61 -5.42
CA TRP A 20 4.68 6.73 -6.86
C TRP A 20 3.49 5.89 -7.35
N LEU A 21 3.35 4.65 -6.90
CA LEU A 21 2.18 3.80 -7.18
C LEU A 21 0.89 4.46 -6.70
N ARG A 22 0.90 4.99 -5.47
CA ARG A 22 -0.23 5.76 -4.93
C ARG A 22 -0.55 7.00 -5.77
N HIS A 23 0.47 7.72 -6.26
CA HIS A 23 0.25 8.87 -7.14
C HIS A 23 -0.37 8.47 -8.48
N ARG A 24 -0.02 7.30 -9.01
CA ARG A 24 -0.61 6.71 -10.23
C ARG A 24 -1.99 6.08 -10.02
N GLY A 25 -2.43 5.89 -8.77
CA GLY A 25 -3.66 5.17 -8.46
C GLY A 25 -3.55 3.64 -8.58
N GLU A 26 -2.33 3.11 -8.66
CA GLU A 26 -2.05 1.68 -8.85
C GLU A 26 -1.57 0.99 -7.56
N GLY A 27 -1.43 1.76 -6.47
CA GLY A 27 -1.02 1.24 -5.16
C GLY A 27 -2.20 0.75 -4.31
N PRO A 28 -1.89 0.22 -3.12
CA PRO A 28 -2.91 -0.15 -2.12
C PRO A 28 -3.86 1.02 -1.82
N PRO A 29 -5.12 0.74 -1.39
CA PRO A 29 -6.14 1.76 -1.14
C PRO A 29 -5.89 2.54 0.15
N PHE A 30 -4.82 3.33 0.18
CA PHE A 30 -4.46 4.16 1.31
C PHE A 30 -5.48 5.28 1.54
N PHE A 31 -5.90 5.45 2.79
CA PHE A 31 -6.75 6.54 3.22
C PHE A 31 -6.07 7.36 4.33
N ARG A 32 -6.56 8.61 4.50
CA ARG A 32 -6.08 9.47 5.58
C ARG A 32 -6.89 9.21 6.83
N LEU A 33 -6.21 8.88 7.92
CA LEU A 33 -6.76 8.89 9.27
C LEU A 33 -6.10 10.04 10.02
N HIS A 34 -6.83 11.15 10.18
CA HIS A 34 -6.26 12.43 10.65
C HIS A 34 -5.02 12.82 9.82
N ARG A 35 -3.83 12.82 10.45
CA ARG A 35 -2.54 13.22 9.86
C ARG A 35 -1.73 12.03 9.35
N ARG A 36 -2.24 10.80 9.47
CA ARG A 36 -1.54 9.57 9.10
C ARG A 36 -2.14 8.97 7.82
N LEU A 37 -1.28 8.47 6.96
CA LEU A 37 -1.66 7.68 5.80
C LEU A 37 -1.60 6.20 6.19
N VAL A 38 -2.74 5.52 6.10
CA VAL A 38 -2.93 4.14 6.55
C VAL A 38 -3.70 3.34 5.50
N VAL A 39 -3.62 2.02 5.58
CA VAL A 39 -4.43 1.10 4.78
C VAL A 39 -5.00 0.03 5.72
N TRP A 40 -6.14 -0.55 5.34
CA TRP A 40 -6.61 -1.75 6.02
C TRP A 40 -5.67 -2.91 5.69
N GLU A 41 -5.45 -3.79 6.65
CA GLU A 41 -4.51 -4.89 6.46
C GLU A 41 -5.00 -5.88 5.40
N SER A 42 -6.30 -6.24 5.44
CA SER A 42 -6.94 -7.07 4.42
C SER A 42 -6.76 -6.51 3.02
N GLU A 43 -7.10 -5.24 2.82
CA GLU A 43 -7.00 -4.55 1.52
C GLU A 43 -5.56 -4.46 1.01
N LEU A 44 -4.57 -4.38 1.91
CA LEU A 44 -3.16 -4.42 1.53
C LEU A 44 -2.78 -5.80 0.98
N TYR A 45 -3.22 -6.87 1.63
CA TYR A 45 -2.98 -8.24 1.17
C TYR A 45 -3.76 -8.58 -0.09
N ASP A 46 -4.99 -8.09 -0.22
CA ASP A 46 -5.80 -8.25 -1.45
C ASP A 46 -5.08 -7.60 -2.63
N TRP A 47 -4.56 -6.39 -2.45
CA TRP A 47 -3.74 -5.73 -3.48
C TRP A 47 -2.47 -6.52 -3.81
N ILE A 48 -1.77 -7.09 -2.81
CA ILE A 48 -0.58 -7.94 -3.05
C ILE A 48 -0.97 -9.16 -3.90
N ALA A 49 -2.08 -9.83 -3.58
CA ALA A 49 -2.59 -10.97 -4.32
C ALA A 49 -2.96 -10.59 -5.77
N GLU A 50 -3.59 -9.43 -5.97
CA GLU A 50 -3.88 -8.90 -7.30
C GLU A 50 -2.61 -8.62 -8.12
N GLN A 51 -1.53 -8.12 -7.50
CA GLN A 51 -0.24 -7.93 -8.19
C GLN A 51 0.39 -9.27 -8.56
N ALA A 52 0.37 -10.24 -7.65
CA ALA A 52 0.90 -11.59 -7.90
C ALA A 52 0.14 -12.33 -9.01
N ALA A 53 -1.14 -12.01 -9.23
CA ALA A 53 -1.95 -12.59 -10.31
C ALA A 53 -1.76 -11.92 -11.68
N LYS A 54 -1.04 -10.79 -11.76
CA LYS A 54 -0.74 -10.08 -13.02
C LYS A 54 0.56 -10.55 -13.67
N GLU A 55 1.41 -11.27 -12.94
CA GLU A 55 2.59 -11.98 -13.45
C GLU A 55 2.23 -13.37 -13.97
#